data_AF-A0A8S9JY26-F1
#
_entry.id   AF-A0A8S9JY26-F1
#
_cell.length_a   1.000
_cell.length_b   1.000
_cell.length_c   1.000
_cell.angle_alpha   90.00
_cell.angle_beta   90.00
_cell.angle_gamma   90.00
#
_symmetry.space_group_name_H-M   'P 1'
#
loop_
_entity.id
_entity.type
_entity.pdbx_description
1 polymer ?
#
loop_
_entity_poly.entity_id
_entity_poly.type
_entity_poly.pdbx_seq_one_letter_code
_entity_poly.pdbx_strand_id
1 'polypeptide(L)'
;MVSLFSVVLTFIGIILIPGLLISRRLSVPFSIRNILRFIKLAASQNDDEEERNEKRGTMGEKEKRGGLPKHVAIILDGNRRWSQKRGLGTSDGHKAGARRVMENAKDCFAMGINTVSLFAFSTENWARPEVDEVNGLMSLFEENFRSELPFFQR
;
A
#
# COMPACT_ATOMS: atom_id res chain seq x y z
N MET A 1 -2.58 19.98 -45.50
CA MET A 1 -2.90 20.66 -44.21
C MET A 1 -3.75 19.71 -43.39
N VAL A 2 -3.17 19.09 -42.35
CA VAL A 2 -3.96 18.27 -41.42
C VAL A 2 -4.71 19.25 -40.51
N SER A 3 -6.05 19.18 -40.50
CA SER A 3 -6.90 20.05 -39.69
C SER A 3 -6.59 19.85 -38.20
N LEU A 4 -6.47 20.94 -37.46
CA LEU A 4 -6.29 20.97 -36.00
C LEU A 4 -7.30 20.07 -35.29
N PHE A 5 -8.51 19.93 -35.85
CA PHE A 5 -9.56 19.07 -35.34
C PHE A 5 -9.21 17.57 -35.40
N SER A 6 -8.51 17.13 -36.44
CA SER A 6 -8.07 15.74 -36.59
C SER A 6 -6.94 15.38 -35.63
N VAL A 7 -6.08 16.35 -35.28
CA VAL A 7 -5.02 16.14 -34.29
C VAL A 7 -5.63 15.98 -32.91
N VAL A 8 -6.56 16.86 -32.52
CA VAL A 8 -7.23 16.80 -31.20
C VAL A 8 -8.02 15.50 -31.01
N LEU A 9 -8.72 15.03 -32.04
CA LEU A 9 -9.48 13.78 -31.96
C LEU A 9 -8.58 12.55 -31.80
N THR A 10 -7.39 12.58 -32.42
CA THR A 10 -6.40 11.50 -32.30
C THR A 10 -5.80 11.45 -30.89
N PHE A 11 -5.57 12.61 -30.26
CA PHE A 11 -5.08 12.67 -28.87
C PHE A 11 -6.12 12.19 -27.85
N ILE A 12 -7.40 12.52 -28.04
CA ILE A 12 -8.48 12.06 -27.17
C ILE A 12 -8.63 10.53 -27.22
N GLY A 13 -8.49 9.93 -28.41
CA GLY A 13 -8.52 8.47 -28.59
C GLY A 13 -7.37 7.75 -27.89
N ILE A 14 -6.14 8.28 -27.98
CA ILE A 14 -4.96 7.69 -27.36
C ILE A 14 -5.00 7.75 -25.82
N ILE A 15 -5.70 8.73 -25.24
CA ILE A 15 -5.82 8.87 -23.78
C ILE A 15 -6.97 8.02 -23.20
N LEU A 16 -8.09 7.89 -23.92
CA LEU A 16 -9.27 7.16 -23.42
C LEU A 16 -9.22 5.64 -23.65
N ILE A 17 -8.56 5.17 -24.71
CA ILE A 17 -8.49 3.74 -25.06
C ILE A 17 -7.68 2.90 -24.04
N PRO A 18 -6.55 3.39 -23.48
CA PRO A 18 -5.84 2.67 -22.42
C PRO A 18 -6.64 2.57 -21.12
N GLY A 19 -7.42 3.60 -20.79
CA GLY A 19 -8.23 3.66 -19.57
C GLY A 19 -9.36 2.63 -19.52
N LEU A 20 -9.95 2.29 -20.67
CA LEU A 20 -11.04 1.30 -20.75
C LEU A 20 -10.55 -0.16 -20.66
N LEU A 21 -9.32 -0.46 -21.10
CA LEU A 21 -8.76 -1.81 -21.06
C LEU A 21 -8.11 -2.16 -19.71
N ILE A 22 -7.81 -1.17 -18.88
CA ILE A 22 -7.18 -1.34 -17.55
C ILE A 22 -8.19 -1.73 -16.45
N SER A 23 -9.50 -1.59 -16.68
CA SER A 23 -10.51 -1.84 -15.63
C SER A 23 -10.92 -3.31 -15.42
N ARG A 24 -10.44 -4.27 -16.23
CA ARG A 24 -10.92 -5.67 -16.15
C ARG A 24 -9.93 -6.73 -15.68
N ARG A 25 -8.67 -6.41 -15.37
CA ARG A 25 -7.73 -7.48 -14.96
C ARG A 25 -6.53 -7.01 -14.13
N LEU A 26 -6.77 -6.35 -12.99
CA LEU A 26 -5.71 -6.16 -11.99
C LEU A 26 -6.03 -6.95 -10.70
N SER A 27 -5.76 -8.26 -10.76
CA SER A 27 -5.30 -8.98 -9.58
C SER A 27 -3.82 -8.60 -9.38
N VAL A 28 -3.56 -7.39 -8.88
CA VAL A 28 -2.20 -6.99 -8.51
C VAL A 28 -1.82 -7.68 -7.21
N PRO A 29 -0.80 -8.56 -7.19
CA PRO A 29 -0.20 -8.97 -5.93
C PRO A 29 0.42 -7.72 -5.30
N PHE A 30 -0.09 -7.34 -4.12
CA PHE A 30 0.41 -6.20 -3.35
C PHE A 30 1.81 -6.52 -2.82
N SER A 31 2.82 -6.27 -3.65
CA SER A 31 4.25 -6.39 -3.35
C SER A 31 4.83 -5.00 -3.10
N ILE A 32 5.66 -4.85 -2.07
CA ILE A 32 6.37 -3.60 -1.73
C ILE A 32 7.16 -3.07 -2.94
N ARG A 33 7.64 -3.95 -3.83
CA ARG A 33 8.26 -3.56 -5.11
C ARG A 33 7.35 -2.73 -6.01
N ASN A 34 6.05 -3.00 -6.01
CA ASN A 34 5.08 -2.24 -6.80
C ASN A 34 4.82 -0.87 -6.19
N ILE A 35 4.76 -0.76 -4.86
CA ILE A 35 4.62 0.53 -4.14
C ILE A 35 5.87 1.38 -4.36
N LEU A 36 7.06 0.79 -4.21
CA LEU A 36 8.34 1.45 -4.52
C LEU A 36 8.42 1.92 -5.97
N ARG A 37 7.87 1.14 -6.92
CA ARG A 37 7.81 1.53 -8.33
C ARG A 37 6.83 2.68 -8.58
N PHE A 38 5.70 2.73 -7.89
CA PHE A 38 4.76 3.86 -7.95
C PHE A 38 5.34 5.13 -7.37
N ILE A 39 6.04 5.03 -6.23
CA ILE A 39 6.77 6.16 -5.63
C ILE A 39 7.88 6.63 -6.58
N LYS A 40 8.62 5.70 -7.20
CA LYS A 40 9.69 6.01 -8.17
C LYS A 40 9.15 6.62 -9.47
N LEU A 41 7.96 6.22 -9.92
CA LEU A 41 7.30 6.77 -11.13
C LEU A 41 6.77 8.19 -10.87
N ALA A 42 6.24 8.44 -9.66
CA ALA A 42 5.84 9.77 -9.23
C ALA A 42 7.07 10.71 -9.04
N ALA A 43 8.22 10.15 -8.67
CA ALA A 43 9.48 10.88 -8.59
C ALA A 43 10.10 11.16 -9.98
N SER A 44 9.93 10.25 -10.95
CA SER A 44 10.51 10.37 -12.31
C SER A 44 9.92 11.49 -13.17
N GLN A 45 8.74 12.02 -12.84
CA GLN A 45 8.19 13.20 -13.53
C GLN A 45 8.80 14.52 -13.02
N ASN A 46 9.52 14.48 -11.90
CA ASN A 46 10.31 15.61 -11.40
C ASN A 46 11.76 15.60 -11.94
N ASP A 47 12.25 14.43 -12.40
CA ASP A 47 13.63 14.22 -12.88
C ASP A 47 14.01 15.06 -14.12
N ASP A 48 13.05 15.40 -15.01
CA ASP A 48 13.35 16.12 -16.26
C ASP A 48 13.64 17.63 -16.06
N GLU A 49 13.15 18.23 -14.96
CA GLU A 49 13.40 19.63 -14.60
C GLU A 49 14.66 19.81 -13.72
N GLU A 50 15.06 18.77 -12.99
CA GLU A 50 16.21 18.74 -12.07
C GLU A 50 17.58 18.45 -12.74
N GLU A 51 17.59 17.74 -13.88
CA GLU A 51 18.81 17.38 -14.62
C GLU A 51 19.65 18.62 -15.04
N ARG A 52 19.00 19.80 -15.12
CA ARG A 52 19.63 21.06 -15.52
C ARG A 52 20.40 21.78 -14.40
N ASN A 53 20.09 21.52 -13.13
CA ASN A 53 20.64 22.32 -12.01
C ASN A 53 21.70 21.59 -11.16
N GLU A 54 21.76 20.26 -11.14
CA GLU A 54 22.50 19.51 -10.10
C GLU A 54 23.85 18.90 -10.50
N LYS A 55 24.33 19.13 -11.74
CA LYS A 55 25.76 18.94 -12.08
C LYS A 55 26.72 19.73 -11.18
N ARG A 56 26.20 20.65 -10.35
CA ARG A 56 26.92 21.40 -9.33
C ARG A 56 26.96 20.65 -7.98
N GLY A 57 27.51 19.44 -8.00
CA GLY A 57 28.49 18.99 -7.02
C GLY A 57 28.07 18.76 -5.56
N THR A 58 28.54 17.63 -5.04
CA THR A 58 29.05 17.46 -3.65
C THR A 58 28.14 16.97 -2.51
N MET A 59 26.91 16.46 -2.74
CA MET A 59 26.01 16.05 -1.63
C MET A 59 25.72 14.53 -1.57
N GLY A 60 26.73 13.69 -1.78
CA GLY A 60 26.58 12.25 -2.07
C GLY A 60 26.12 11.29 -0.96
N GLU A 61 25.95 11.68 0.31
CA GLU A 61 25.54 10.71 1.36
C GLU A 61 24.53 11.21 2.41
N LYS A 62 24.36 12.52 2.59
CA LYS A 62 23.49 13.05 3.65
C LYS A 62 22.06 13.35 3.24
N GLU A 63 21.75 13.33 1.94
CA GLU A 63 20.46 13.85 1.42
C GLU A 63 19.42 12.78 1.05
N LYS A 64 19.64 11.49 1.36
CA LYS A 64 18.60 10.45 1.26
C LYS A 64 17.64 10.38 2.46
N ARG A 65 17.66 11.39 3.34
CA ARG A 65 16.78 11.48 4.53
C ARG A 65 15.68 12.53 4.39
N GLY A 66 15.60 13.23 3.27
CA GLY A 66 14.43 14.03 2.92
C GLY A 66 13.38 13.15 2.25
N GLY A 67 12.38 12.67 2.99
CA GLY A 67 11.16 12.17 2.34
C GLY A 67 10.42 11.01 2.99
N LEU A 68 10.94 10.38 4.05
CA LEU A 68 10.17 9.34 4.73
C LEU A 68 9.07 9.96 5.61
N PRO A 69 7.83 9.45 5.57
CA PRO A 69 6.78 9.92 6.43
C PRO A 69 7.13 9.61 7.90
N LYS A 70 6.82 10.54 8.79
CA LYS A 70 6.98 10.32 10.24
C LYS A 70 5.97 9.29 10.78
N HIS A 71 4.86 9.12 10.07
CA HIS A 71 3.73 8.28 10.48
C HIS A 71 3.08 7.63 9.27
N VAL A 72 2.84 6.32 9.36
CA VAL A 72 2.09 5.54 8.36
C VAL A 72 0.83 4.97 8.99
N ALA A 73 -0.31 5.11 8.33
CA ALA A 73 -1.55 4.42 8.68
C ALA A 73 -1.80 3.27 7.70
N ILE A 74 -2.13 2.08 8.21
CA ILE A 74 -2.41 0.89 7.41
C ILE A 74 -3.84 0.43 7.67
N ILE A 75 -4.62 0.27 6.60
CA ILE A 75 -5.98 -0.28 6.64
C ILE A 75 -5.94 -1.75 6.21
N LEU A 76 -6.49 -2.62 7.06
CA LEU A 76 -6.45 -4.07 6.88
C LEU A 76 -7.69 -4.58 6.15
N ASP A 77 -7.84 -4.17 4.89
CA ASP A 77 -8.96 -4.57 4.05
C ASP A 77 -8.63 -5.82 3.20
N GLY A 78 -9.65 -6.60 2.88
CA GLY A 78 -9.59 -7.66 1.88
C GLY A 78 -9.42 -9.07 2.42
N ASN A 79 -9.30 -9.27 3.74
CA ASN A 79 -9.09 -10.58 4.35
C ASN A 79 -10.15 -11.63 3.92
N ARG A 80 -11.44 -11.27 4.00
CA ARG A 80 -12.55 -12.13 3.56
C ARG A 80 -12.51 -12.43 2.05
N ARG A 81 -12.25 -11.42 1.22
CA ARG A 81 -12.13 -11.60 -0.24
C ARG A 81 -10.93 -12.49 -0.58
N TRP A 82 -9.84 -12.39 0.18
CA TRP A 82 -8.63 -13.17 0.00
C TRP A 82 -8.85 -14.64 0.33
N SER A 83 -9.58 -14.95 1.43
CA SER A 83 -9.88 -16.33 1.82
C SER A 83 -10.90 -16.98 0.88
N GLN A 84 -11.97 -16.26 0.52
CA GLN A 84 -12.99 -16.74 -0.44
C GLN A 84 -12.37 -17.12 -1.78
N LYS A 85 -11.47 -16.29 -2.32
CA LYS A 85 -10.76 -16.59 -3.58
C LYS A 85 -9.89 -17.86 -3.52
N ARG A 86 -9.61 -18.37 -2.32
CA ARG A 86 -8.76 -19.56 -2.08
C ARG A 86 -9.55 -20.75 -1.54
N GLY A 87 -10.87 -20.63 -1.38
CA GLY A 87 -11.68 -21.67 -0.74
C GLY A 87 -11.32 -21.88 0.74
N LEU A 88 -10.78 -20.85 1.41
CA LEU A 88 -10.38 -20.90 2.81
C LEU A 88 -11.43 -20.25 3.72
N GLY A 89 -11.37 -20.55 5.01
CA GLY A 89 -12.23 -19.94 6.02
C GLY A 89 -11.90 -18.45 6.23
N THR A 90 -12.89 -17.68 6.72
CA THR A 90 -12.70 -16.26 7.06
C THR A 90 -11.56 -16.05 8.06
N SER A 91 -11.45 -16.94 9.06
CA SER A 91 -10.36 -16.90 10.05
C SER A 91 -8.97 -16.99 9.40
N ASP A 92 -8.80 -17.80 8.35
CA ASP A 92 -7.53 -17.94 7.64
C ASP A 92 -7.14 -16.63 6.93
N GLY A 93 -8.13 -15.92 6.39
CA GLY A 93 -7.94 -14.61 5.80
C GLY A 93 -7.47 -13.59 6.82
N HIS A 94 -8.09 -13.57 8.00
CA HIS A 94 -7.69 -12.67 9.09
C HIS A 94 -6.29 -12.99 9.61
N LYS A 95 -5.95 -14.27 9.79
CA LYS A 95 -4.60 -14.72 10.17
C LYS A 95 -3.54 -14.29 9.14
N ALA A 96 -3.86 -14.40 7.85
CA ALA A 96 -2.97 -13.95 6.78
C ALA A 96 -2.77 -12.43 6.80
N GLY A 97 -3.85 -11.66 6.98
CA GLY A 97 -3.79 -10.21 7.14
C GLY A 97 -2.97 -9.77 8.35
N ALA A 98 -3.15 -10.46 9.48
CA ALA A 98 -2.44 -10.20 10.72
C ALA A 98 -0.92 -10.43 10.56
N ARG A 99 -0.49 -11.54 9.95
CA ARG A 99 0.94 -11.74 9.64
C ARG A 99 1.52 -10.64 8.74
N ARG A 100 0.79 -10.30 7.67
CA ARG A 100 1.23 -9.32 6.68
C ARG A 100 1.40 -7.92 7.28
N VAL A 101 0.52 -7.53 8.21
CA VAL A 101 0.62 -6.21 8.84
C VAL A 101 1.79 -6.10 9.81
N MET A 102 2.11 -7.19 10.52
CA MET A 102 3.27 -7.22 11.40
C MET A 102 4.56 -7.07 10.60
N GLU A 103 4.69 -7.78 9.47
CA GLU A 103 5.82 -7.62 8.54
C GLU A 103 5.96 -6.18 8.06
N ASN A 104 4.86 -5.59 7.56
CA ASN A 104 4.87 -4.22 7.05
C ASN A 104 5.23 -3.20 8.16
N ALA A 105 4.75 -3.41 9.39
CA ALA A 105 5.08 -2.54 10.51
C ALA A 105 6.59 -2.63 10.83
N LYS A 106 7.16 -3.85 10.91
CA LYS A 106 8.60 -4.06 11.12
C LYS A 106 9.44 -3.41 10.03
N ASP A 107 9.01 -3.53 8.78
CA ASP A 107 9.66 -2.87 7.64
C ASP A 107 9.65 -1.34 7.79
N CYS A 108 8.54 -0.74 8.23
CA CYS A 108 8.44 0.69 8.51
C CYS A 108 9.47 1.14 9.56
N PHE A 109 9.57 0.41 10.68
CA PHE A 109 10.55 0.72 11.72
C PHE A 109 12.00 0.56 11.21
N ALA A 110 12.28 -0.48 10.42
CA ALA A 110 13.60 -0.68 9.82
C ALA A 110 13.98 0.45 8.84
N MET A 111 12.99 1.09 8.22
CA MET A 111 13.18 2.27 7.36
C MET A 111 13.36 3.57 8.15
N GLY A 112 13.16 3.58 9.48
CA GLY A 112 13.22 4.79 10.31
C GLY A 112 11.89 5.55 10.42
N ILE A 113 10.77 4.89 10.12
CA ILE A 113 9.43 5.40 10.39
C ILE A 113 9.07 5.02 11.82
N ASN A 114 8.91 6.02 12.69
CA ASN A 114 8.78 5.79 14.13
C ASN A 114 7.34 5.52 14.58
N THR A 115 6.35 5.82 13.74
CA THR A 115 4.93 5.67 14.09
C THR A 115 4.19 4.91 13.02
N VAL A 116 3.49 3.85 13.41
CA VAL A 116 2.59 3.09 12.55
C VAL A 116 1.24 2.92 13.25
N SER A 117 0.16 3.33 12.60
CA SER A 117 -1.21 3.08 13.06
C SER A 117 -1.87 1.99 12.24
N LEU A 118 -2.44 1.00 12.90
CA LEU A 118 -3.13 -0.11 12.25
C LEU A 118 -4.63 0.02 12.48
N PHE A 119 -5.40 0.11 11.39
CA PHE A 119 -6.86 0.05 11.48
C PHE A 119 -7.30 -1.41 11.50
N ALA A 120 -7.22 -2.01 12.70
CA ALA A 120 -7.47 -3.42 12.93
C ALA A 120 -8.98 -3.74 13.05
N PHE A 121 -9.76 -2.83 13.62
CA PHE A 121 -11.18 -3.04 13.87
C PHE A 121 -11.93 -1.70 13.84
N SER A 122 -13.11 -1.67 13.19
CA SER A 122 -13.97 -0.49 13.11
C SER A 122 -15.21 -0.60 13.98
N THR A 123 -15.81 0.53 14.35
CA THR A 123 -17.10 0.59 15.07
C THR A 123 -18.23 -0.08 14.30
N GLU A 124 -18.18 -0.07 12.97
CA GLU A 124 -19.16 -0.69 12.09
C GLU A 124 -18.98 -2.22 12.04
N ASN A 125 -17.84 -2.76 12.47
CA ASN A 125 -17.62 -4.20 12.53
C ASN A 125 -18.46 -4.88 13.62
N TRP A 126 -18.95 -4.13 14.61
CA TRP A 126 -19.91 -4.64 15.61
C TRP A 126 -21.26 -5.04 15.00
N ALA A 127 -21.64 -4.45 13.87
CA ALA A 127 -22.89 -4.77 13.18
C ALA A 127 -22.79 -6.04 12.31
N ARG A 128 -21.65 -6.74 12.30
CA ARG A 128 -21.49 -7.98 11.53
C ARG A 128 -22.34 -9.09 12.16
N PRO A 129 -23.11 -9.84 11.36
CA PRO A 129 -24.05 -10.84 11.87
C PRO A 129 -23.38 -12.03 12.57
N GLU A 130 -22.08 -12.20 12.39
CA GLU A 130 -21.30 -13.33 12.88
C GLU A 130 -20.53 -12.94 14.15
N VAL A 131 -21.19 -13.04 15.31
CA VAL A 131 -20.58 -12.79 16.64
C VAL A 131 -19.29 -13.63 16.83
N ASP A 132 -19.28 -14.84 16.29
CA ASP A 132 -18.12 -15.74 16.33
C ASP A 132 -16.92 -15.21 15.53
N GLU A 133 -17.15 -14.45 14.46
CA GLU A 133 -16.05 -13.81 13.72
C GLU A 133 -15.44 -12.67 14.52
N VAL A 134 -16.25 -11.88 15.22
CA VAL A 134 -15.76 -10.80 16.08
C VAL A 134 -14.91 -11.38 17.21
N ASN A 135 -15.40 -12.42 17.88
CA ASN A 135 -14.66 -13.11 18.94
C ASN A 135 -13.33 -13.69 18.42
N GLY A 136 -13.38 -14.40 17.29
CA GLY A 136 -12.18 -14.97 16.68
C GLY A 136 -11.16 -13.91 16.25
N LEU A 137 -11.63 -12.75 15.77
CA LEU A 137 -10.76 -11.63 15.40
C LEU A 137 -10.11 -10.98 16.63
N MET A 138 -10.86 -10.82 17.73
CA MET A 138 -10.31 -10.28 18.98
C MET A 138 -9.27 -11.22 19.59
N SER A 139 -9.54 -12.53 19.63
CA SER A 139 -8.55 -13.53 20.07
C SER A 139 -7.28 -13.50 19.23
N LEU A 140 -7.42 -13.37 17.91
CA LEU A 140 -6.28 -13.25 17.01
C LEU A 140 -5.45 -11.99 17.30
N PHE A 141 -6.09 -10.85 17.56
CA PHE A 141 -5.37 -9.64 17.94
C PHE A 141 -4.63 -9.81 19.26
N GLU A 142 -5.25 -10.41 20.27
CA GLU A 142 -4.59 -10.67 21.54
C GLU A 142 -3.33 -11.53 21.36
N GLU A 143 -3.43 -12.63 20.60
CA GLU A 143 -2.31 -13.53 20.31
C GLU A 143 -1.17 -12.81 19.57
N ASN A 144 -1.51 -12.04 18.53
CA ASN A 144 -0.53 -11.28 17.77
C ASN A 144 0.12 -10.18 18.61
N PHE A 145 -0.64 -9.44 19.42
CA PHE A 145 -0.06 -8.42 20.28
C PHE A 145 0.89 -9.03 21.30
N ARG A 146 0.51 -10.12 21.98
CA ARG A 146 1.37 -10.77 22.98
C ARG A 146 2.68 -11.27 22.38
N SER A 147 2.63 -11.87 21.19
CA SER A 147 3.82 -12.41 20.53
C SER A 147 4.75 -11.33 19.99
N GLU A 148 4.19 -10.19 19.56
CA GLU A 148 4.95 -9.14 18.87
C GLU A 148 5.36 -7.97 19.79
N LEU A 149 4.73 -7.81 20.95
CA LEU A 149 5.04 -6.76 21.93
C LEU A 149 6.54 -6.64 22.26
N PRO A 150 7.30 -7.73 22.49
CA PRO A 150 8.72 -7.64 22.81
C PRO A 150 9.55 -7.01 21.70
N PHE A 151 9.09 -7.07 20.44
CA PHE A 151 9.78 -6.42 19.34
C PHE A 151 9.64 -4.89 19.40
N PHE A 152 8.43 -4.38 19.69
CA PHE A 152 8.09 -2.96 19.63
C PHE A 152 8.34 -2.17 20.93
N GLN A 153 8.64 -2.85 22.04
CA GLN A 153 9.02 -2.20 23.32
C GLN A 153 10.51 -1.88 23.44
N ARG A 154 11.31 -2.16 22.39
CA ARG A 154 12.75 -1.86 22.35
C ARG A 154 13.01 -0.45 21.86
#